data_AF-A0A4R1UXX6-F1
#
_entry.id   AF-A0A4R1UXX6-F1
#
_cell.length_a   1.000
_cell.length_b   1.000
_cell.length_c   1.000
_cell.angle_alpha   90.00
_cell.angle_beta   90.00
_cell.angle_gamma   90.00
#
_symmetry.space_group_name_H-M   'P 1'
#
loop_
_entity.id
_entity.type
_entity.pdbx_description
1 polymer ?
#
loop_
_entity_poly.entity_id
_entity_poly.type
_entity_poly.pdbx_seq_one_letter_code
_entity_poly.pdbx_strand_id
1 'polypeptide(L)'
;MVRHALLPVFCAASLAACSGGGGGDSQLSRSTWRFTLIDGQHPQTDGARITFEGRKIGVRVGCNQMDGPWRVDDDRLVAGPLALTEMSCPTPAWDQEKAIGALLVATPRFTVDRNRMILQSSGHTAELQRETSVAGNDKLPGTGS
;
A
#
# COMPACT_ATOMS: atom_id res chain seq x y z
N MET A 1 -12.55 -69.82 -6.82
CA MET A 1 -12.30 -68.60 -7.62
C MET A 1 -13.00 -67.43 -6.93
N VAL A 2 -12.22 -66.38 -6.63
CA VAL A 2 -12.54 -64.97 -6.30
C VAL A 2 -13.44 -64.64 -5.09
N ARG A 3 -12.80 -64.30 -3.96
CA ARG A 3 -13.33 -63.48 -2.84
C ARG A 3 -13.34 -62.01 -3.29
N HIS A 4 -14.51 -61.35 -3.26
CA HIS A 4 -14.64 -59.93 -3.56
C HIS A 4 -14.35 -59.12 -2.29
N ALA A 5 -13.18 -58.48 -2.24
CA ALA A 5 -12.84 -57.48 -1.24
C ALA A 5 -13.34 -56.10 -1.73
N LEU A 6 -14.37 -55.56 -1.06
CA LEU A 6 -14.80 -54.18 -1.24
C LEU A 6 -13.97 -53.30 -0.30
N LEU A 7 -13.05 -52.51 -0.87
CA LEU A 7 -12.32 -51.44 -0.18
C LEU A 7 -13.17 -50.17 -0.22
N PRO A 8 -13.44 -49.51 0.92
CA PRO A 8 -14.09 -48.21 0.93
C PRO A 8 -13.07 -47.14 0.52
N VAL A 9 -13.36 -46.43 -0.57
CA VAL A 9 -12.67 -45.20 -0.98
C VAL A 9 -13.01 -44.11 0.04
N PHE A 10 -12.11 -43.85 0.98
CA PHE A 10 -12.17 -42.67 1.84
C PHE A 10 -11.57 -41.50 1.05
N CYS A 11 -12.43 -40.69 0.44
CA CYS A 11 -12.07 -39.36 -0.07
C CYS A 11 -11.75 -38.46 1.13
N ALA A 12 -10.47 -38.32 1.46
CA ALA A 12 -10.01 -37.29 2.38
C ALA A 12 -10.13 -35.93 1.69
N ALA A 13 -11.18 -35.17 2.01
CA ALA A 13 -11.31 -33.77 1.64
C ALA A 13 -10.30 -32.94 2.47
N SER A 14 -9.19 -32.58 1.86
CA SER A 14 -8.25 -31.61 2.42
C SER A 14 -8.84 -30.20 2.32
N LEU A 15 -9.20 -29.63 3.47
CA LEU A 15 -9.55 -28.23 3.62
C LEU A 15 -8.30 -27.38 3.32
N ALA A 16 -8.28 -26.71 2.17
CA ALA A 16 -7.31 -25.67 1.89
C ALA A 16 -7.61 -24.44 2.77
N ALA A 17 -6.91 -24.33 3.90
CA ALA A 17 -6.92 -23.12 4.71
C ALA A 17 -6.05 -22.05 4.00
N CYS A 18 -6.69 -21.19 3.22
CA CYS A 18 -6.04 -19.96 2.75
C CYS A 18 -6.01 -18.98 3.93
N SER A 19 -4.88 -18.86 4.62
CA SER A 19 -4.60 -17.77 5.55
C SER A 19 -4.44 -16.47 4.75
N GLY A 20 -5.56 -15.89 4.32
CA GLY A 20 -5.60 -14.56 3.70
C GLY A 20 -5.48 -13.50 4.79
N GLY A 21 -4.35 -12.81 4.83
CA GLY A 21 -4.16 -11.69 5.78
C GLY A 21 -2.75 -11.13 5.79
N GLY A 22 -1.74 -11.94 5.46
CA GLY A 22 -0.33 -11.50 5.47
C GLY A 22 0.18 -10.86 4.17
N GLY A 23 -0.57 -10.98 3.07
CA GLY A 23 -0.12 -10.53 1.75
C GLY A 23 -0.03 -9.01 1.64
N GLY A 24 -1.10 -8.30 2.04
CA GLY A 24 -1.21 -6.85 1.90
C GLY A 24 -0.14 -6.08 2.66
N ASP A 25 0.04 -6.39 3.95
CA ASP A 25 1.09 -5.79 4.77
C ASP A 25 2.48 -6.01 4.16
N SER A 26 2.76 -7.22 3.67
CA SER A 26 4.06 -7.53 3.06
C SER A 26 4.33 -6.76 1.76
N GLN A 27 3.29 -6.44 0.98
CA GLN A 27 3.43 -5.69 -0.28
C GLN A 27 3.67 -4.20 -0.09
N LEU A 28 3.15 -3.63 0.99
CA LEU A 28 3.30 -2.22 1.34
C LEU A 28 4.51 -1.97 2.26
N SER A 29 4.90 -2.94 3.09
CA SER A 29 6.01 -2.77 4.03
C SER A 29 7.33 -2.37 3.35
N ARG A 30 8.03 -1.39 3.93
CA ARG A 30 9.32 -0.85 3.45
C ARG A 30 9.28 -0.44 1.98
N SER A 31 8.25 0.30 1.59
CA SER A 31 8.06 0.72 0.21
C SER A 31 7.67 2.18 0.06
N THR A 32 7.98 2.71 -1.12
CA THR A 32 7.63 4.07 -1.54
C THR A 32 6.80 4.00 -2.81
N TRP A 33 5.76 4.81 -2.87
CA TRP A 33 4.81 4.89 -3.98
C TRP A 33 4.60 6.34 -4.37
N ARG A 34 4.80 6.67 -5.63
CA ARG A 34 4.52 8.00 -6.17
C ARG A 34 3.09 8.07 -6.67
N PHE A 35 2.37 9.14 -6.37
CA PHE A 35 1.05 9.37 -6.97
C PHE A 35 1.20 9.61 -8.47
N THR A 36 0.36 8.95 -9.27
CA THR A 36 0.26 9.17 -10.72
C THR A 36 -1.02 9.90 -11.07
N LEU A 37 -2.12 9.58 -10.39
CA LEU A 37 -3.42 10.25 -10.50
C LEU A 37 -4.10 10.38 -9.13
N ILE A 38 -4.78 11.51 -8.92
CA ILE A 38 -5.61 11.83 -7.76
C ILE A 38 -6.94 12.32 -8.33
N ASP A 39 -8.01 11.55 -8.12
CA ASP A 39 -9.33 11.79 -8.73
C ASP A 39 -9.24 12.03 -10.25
N GLY A 40 -8.38 11.25 -10.92
CA GLY A 40 -8.15 11.35 -12.36
C GLY A 40 -7.27 12.52 -12.83
N GLN A 41 -6.74 13.33 -11.91
CA GLN A 41 -5.84 14.45 -12.21
C GLN A 41 -4.39 14.13 -11.81
N HIS A 42 -3.41 14.64 -12.56
CA HIS A 42 -2.00 14.50 -12.16
C HIS A 42 -1.70 15.32 -10.90
N PRO A 43 -0.80 14.83 -10.02
CA PRO A 43 -0.35 15.59 -8.86
C PRO A 43 0.22 16.96 -9.24
N GLN A 44 -0.05 17.96 -8.42
CA GLN A 44 0.29 19.37 -8.70
C GLN A 44 1.66 19.76 -8.16
N THR A 45 2.26 18.92 -7.32
CA THR A 45 3.62 19.10 -6.81
C THR A 45 4.48 17.90 -7.18
N ASP A 46 5.74 18.17 -7.46
CA ASP A 46 6.74 17.12 -7.56
C ASP A 46 6.90 16.37 -6.22
N GLY A 47 7.20 15.08 -6.30
CA GLY A 47 7.44 14.26 -5.10
C GLY A 47 6.19 13.93 -4.29
N ALA A 48 4.99 14.07 -4.87
CA ALA A 48 3.78 13.51 -4.28
C ALA A 48 3.92 11.98 -4.11
N ARG A 49 3.99 11.51 -2.86
CA ARG A 49 4.30 10.12 -2.53
C ARG A 49 3.69 9.64 -1.20
N ILE A 50 3.57 8.33 -1.09
CA ILE A 50 3.32 7.60 0.16
C ILE A 50 4.54 6.72 0.46
N THR A 51 4.96 6.71 1.72
CA THR A 51 5.98 5.79 2.26
C THR A 51 5.42 4.97 3.40
N PHE A 52 5.81 3.71 3.42
CA PHE A 52 5.47 2.76 4.48
C PHE A 52 6.76 2.20 5.07
N GLU A 53 7.04 2.53 6.33
CA GLU A 53 8.27 2.11 7.03
C GLU A 53 7.90 1.53 8.40
N GLY A 54 8.15 0.23 8.59
CA GLY A 54 7.65 -0.48 9.75
C GLY A 54 6.15 -0.27 9.92
N ARG A 55 5.73 0.30 11.05
CA ARG A 55 4.33 0.63 11.36
C ARG A 55 3.95 2.08 11.08
N LYS A 56 4.81 2.85 10.40
CA LYS A 56 4.59 4.27 10.10
C LYS A 56 4.27 4.48 8.62
N ILE A 57 3.22 5.25 8.35
CA ILE A 57 2.90 5.78 7.04
C ILE A 57 3.32 7.26 7.00
N GLY A 58 3.90 7.69 5.89
CA GLY A 58 4.16 9.10 5.59
C GLY A 58 3.60 9.45 4.22
N VAL A 59 2.94 10.60 4.09
CA VAL A 59 2.25 11.03 2.88
C VAL A 59 2.58 12.48 2.59
N ARG A 60 2.90 12.78 1.34
CA ARG A 60 3.10 14.13 0.81
C ARG A 60 2.38 14.22 -0.52
N VAL A 61 1.56 15.24 -0.72
CA VAL A 61 0.76 15.44 -1.95
C VAL A 61 0.75 16.89 -2.36
N GLY A 62 0.61 17.80 -1.39
CA GLY A 62 0.86 19.22 -1.54
C GLY A 62 2.07 19.64 -0.73
N CYS A 63 1.97 20.83 -0.13
CA CYS A 63 3.01 21.37 0.74
C CYS A 63 3.02 20.65 2.09
N ASN A 64 1.89 20.12 2.55
CA ASN A 64 1.81 19.49 3.85
C ASN A 64 2.23 18.03 3.80
N GLN A 65 2.72 17.58 4.95
CA GLN A 65 3.05 16.20 5.20
C GLN A 65 2.09 15.64 6.24
N MET A 66 1.55 14.46 5.94
CA MET A 66 0.78 13.65 6.88
C MET A 66 1.63 12.45 7.32
N ASP A 67 1.56 12.10 8.59
CA ASP A 67 2.15 10.84 9.07
C ASP A 67 1.42 10.26 10.27
N GLY A 68 1.55 8.96 10.46
CA GLY A 68 0.91 8.26 11.58
C GLY A 68 1.12 6.75 11.51
N PRO A 69 0.47 5.99 12.39
CA PRO A 69 0.52 4.55 12.33
C PRO A 69 -0.34 4.03 11.17
N TRP A 70 -0.01 2.84 10.67
CA TRP A 70 -0.83 2.14 9.68
C TRP A 70 -0.86 0.63 9.96
N ARG A 71 -1.83 -0.03 9.33
CA ARG A 71 -1.95 -1.49 9.21
C ARG A 71 -2.84 -1.84 8.03
N VAL A 72 -2.75 -3.07 7.53
CA VAL A 72 -3.78 -3.64 6.65
C VAL A 72 -4.83 -4.38 7.47
N ASP A 73 -6.08 -4.27 7.02
CA ASP A 73 -7.22 -5.08 7.46
C ASP A 73 -7.87 -5.67 6.20
N ASP A 74 -7.61 -6.95 5.92
CA ASP A 74 -7.96 -7.60 4.66
C ASP A 74 -7.45 -6.84 3.41
N ASP A 75 -8.35 -6.17 2.69
CA ASP A 75 -8.09 -5.38 1.49
C ASP A 75 -8.11 -3.87 1.77
N ARG A 76 -8.07 -3.46 3.05
CA ARG A 76 -8.20 -2.06 3.47
C ARG A 76 -6.93 -1.54 4.12
N LEU A 77 -6.58 -0.31 3.75
CA LEU A 77 -5.51 0.44 4.40
C LEU A 77 -6.11 1.24 5.57
N VAL A 78 -5.76 0.86 6.79
CA VAL A 78 -6.13 1.62 7.99
C VAL A 78 -4.97 2.54 8.32
N ALA A 79 -5.15 3.84 8.09
CA ALA A 79 -4.16 4.87 8.39
C ALA A 79 -4.67 5.76 9.53
N GLY A 80 -3.84 5.93 10.57
CA GLY A 80 -4.04 6.94 11.60
C GLY A 80 -4.19 6.41 13.03
N PRO A 81 -4.25 7.33 14.01
CA PRO A 81 -4.45 8.78 13.86
C PRO A 81 -3.31 9.48 13.09
N LEU A 82 -3.65 10.33 12.13
CA LEU A 82 -2.68 11.06 11.31
C LEU A 82 -2.41 12.44 11.90
N ALA A 83 -1.14 12.78 12.05
CA ALA A 83 -0.69 14.16 12.26
C ALA A 83 -0.49 14.82 10.89
N LEU A 84 -0.78 16.11 10.80
CA LEU A 84 -0.63 16.93 9.60
C LEU A 84 0.11 18.22 9.98
N THR A 85 1.06 18.64 9.16
CA THR A 85 1.61 20.00 9.23
C THR A 85 0.62 20.99 8.62
N GLU A 86 0.34 22.12 9.27
CA GLU A 86 -0.57 23.13 8.70
C GLU A 86 0.21 24.24 7.97
N MET A 87 0.38 24.11 6.66
CA MET A 87 0.82 25.17 5.76
C MET A 87 -0.24 25.43 4.70
N SER A 88 -0.45 26.69 4.33
CA SER A 88 -1.36 27.02 3.25
C SER A 88 -0.70 26.73 1.91
N CYS A 89 -1.32 25.87 1.10
CA CYS A 89 -0.92 25.66 -0.30
C CYS A 89 -1.78 26.50 -1.24
N PRO A 90 -1.25 26.94 -2.38
CA PRO A 90 -2.10 27.40 -3.47
C PRO A 90 -2.95 26.24 -4.00
N THR A 91 -4.18 26.55 -4.42
CA THR A 91 -4.96 25.69 -5.31
C THR A 91 -4.23 25.58 -6.66
N PRO A 92 -4.22 24.40 -7.32
CA PRO A 92 -4.96 23.16 -7.02
C PRO A 92 -4.33 22.16 -6.03
N ALA A 93 -3.09 22.39 -5.56
CA ALA A 93 -2.41 21.44 -4.67
C ALA A 93 -3.14 21.23 -3.33
N TRP A 94 -3.75 22.30 -2.80
CA TRP A 94 -4.57 22.25 -1.59
C TRP A 94 -5.76 21.28 -1.70
N ASP A 95 -6.44 21.24 -2.85
CA ASP A 95 -7.62 20.40 -3.04
C ASP A 95 -7.24 18.93 -3.15
N GLN A 96 -6.12 18.63 -3.83
CA GLN A 96 -5.58 17.27 -3.89
C GLN A 96 -5.14 16.75 -2.52
N GLU A 97 -4.52 17.61 -1.71
CA GLU A 97 -4.11 17.24 -0.36
C GLU A 97 -5.31 16.91 0.53
N LYS A 98 -6.37 17.73 0.47
CA LYS A 98 -7.64 17.45 1.16
C LYS A 98 -8.28 16.15 0.69
N ALA A 99 -8.31 15.91 -0.62
CA ALA A 99 -8.85 14.68 -1.20
C ALA A 99 -8.12 13.44 -0.69
N ILE A 100 -6.77 13.47 -0.66
CA ILE A 100 -5.97 12.35 -0.14
C ILE A 100 -6.12 12.18 1.38
N GLY A 101 -6.20 13.28 2.14
CA GLY A 101 -6.50 13.20 3.57
C GLY A 101 -7.84 12.51 3.84
N ALA A 102 -8.90 12.93 3.12
CA ALA A 102 -10.22 12.31 3.22
C ALA A 102 -10.22 10.84 2.75
N LEU A 103 -9.49 10.52 1.68
CA LEU A 103 -9.31 9.16 1.18
C LEU A 103 -8.76 8.24 2.26
N LEU A 104 -7.69 8.67 2.97
CA LEU A 104 -7.01 7.85 3.98
C LEU A 104 -7.84 7.68 5.25
N VAL A 105 -8.51 8.74 5.72
CA VAL A 105 -9.43 8.66 6.87
C VAL A 105 -10.59 7.71 6.59
N ALA A 106 -11.05 7.63 5.34
CA ALA A 106 -12.13 6.73 4.93
C ALA A 106 -11.71 5.24 4.88
N THR A 107 -10.49 4.88 5.28
CA THR A 107 -9.99 3.50 5.30
C THR A 107 -10.16 2.83 3.92
N PRO A 108 -9.44 3.35 2.90
CA PRO A 108 -9.70 2.99 1.52
C PRO A 108 -9.35 1.52 1.29
N ARG A 109 -10.06 0.90 0.36
CA ARG A 109 -9.58 -0.35 -0.22
C ARG A 109 -8.32 -0.09 -1.01
N PHE A 110 -7.41 -1.05 -1.01
CA PHE A 110 -6.23 -1.00 -1.85
C PHE A 110 -6.10 -2.27 -2.67
N THR A 111 -5.58 -2.11 -3.89
CA THR A 111 -5.17 -3.23 -4.74
C THR A 111 -3.77 -2.96 -5.25
N VAL A 112 -2.94 -4.00 -5.31
CA VAL A 112 -1.58 -3.93 -5.85
C VAL A 112 -1.42 -4.95 -6.97
N ASP A 113 -1.12 -4.47 -8.17
CA ASP A 113 -0.64 -5.28 -9.29
C ASP A 113 0.80 -4.86 -9.60
N ARG A 114 1.75 -5.72 -9.23
CA ARG A 114 3.20 -5.50 -9.38
C ARG A 114 3.66 -4.17 -8.77
N ASN A 115 3.76 -3.15 -9.60
CA ASN A 115 4.24 -1.83 -9.25
C ASN A 115 3.16 -0.75 -9.36
N ARG A 116 1.90 -1.11 -9.61
CA ARG A 116 0.76 -0.19 -9.60
C ARG A 116 -0.11 -0.49 -8.39
N MET A 117 -0.45 0.56 -7.65
CA MET A 117 -1.40 0.52 -6.54
C MET A 117 -2.57 1.42 -6.85
N ILE A 118 -3.78 0.96 -6.50
CA ILE A 118 -4.99 1.78 -6.52
C ILE A 118 -5.51 1.85 -5.10
N LEU A 119 -5.77 3.06 -4.61
CA LEU A 119 -6.50 3.33 -3.36
C LEU A 119 -7.87 3.86 -3.72
N GLN A 120 -8.93 3.32 -3.12
CA GLN A 120 -10.29 3.72 -3.43
C GLN A 120 -11.17 3.74 -2.18
N SER A 121 -11.86 4.87 -1.98
CA SER A 121 -12.98 5.00 -1.05
C SER A 121 -14.27 5.34 -1.80
N SER A 122 -15.34 5.67 -1.09
CA SER A 122 -16.59 6.10 -1.71
C SER A 122 -16.51 7.48 -2.39
N GLY A 123 -15.55 8.31 -2.00
CA GLY A 123 -15.46 9.70 -2.45
C GLY A 123 -14.24 10.03 -3.31
N HIS A 124 -13.12 9.31 -3.11
CA HIS A 124 -11.84 9.63 -3.74
C HIS A 124 -11.15 8.37 -4.26
N THR A 125 -10.29 8.55 -5.25
CA THR A 125 -9.41 7.50 -5.80
C THR A 125 -8.01 8.04 -6.03
N ALA A 126 -7.01 7.22 -5.76
CA ALA A 126 -5.63 7.50 -6.10
C ALA A 126 -5.00 6.32 -6.84
N GLU A 127 -4.26 6.63 -7.90
CA GLU A 127 -3.37 5.68 -8.56
C GLU A 127 -1.93 6.02 -8.19
N LEU A 128 -1.15 5.00 -7.87
CA LEU A 128 0.23 5.14 -7.47
C LEU A 128 1.12 4.13 -8.17
N GLN A 129 2.36 4.54 -8.39
CA GLN A 129 3.41 3.74 -8.98
C GLN A 129 4.51 3.51 -7.94
N ARG A 130 4.91 2.26 -7.73
CA ARG A 130 6.02 1.90 -6.85
C ARG A 130 7.27 2.59 -7.34
N GLU A 131 7.94 3.32 -6.45
CA GLU A 131 9.29 3.78 -6.72
C GLU A 131 10.21 2.61 -6.50
N THR A 132 10.97 2.25 -7.54
CA THR A 132 12.01 1.24 -7.41
C THR A 132 13.00 1.75 -6.38
N SER A 133 13.17 1.03 -5.28
CA SER A 133 14.31 1.24 -4.41
C SER A 133 15.55 1.05 -5.29
N VAL A 134 16.30 2.11 -5.56
CA VAL A 134 17.67 1.92 -6.02
C VAL A 134 18.32 1.16 -4.89
N ALA A 135 18.68 -0.10 -5.11
CA ALA A 135 19.51 -0.83 -4.16
C ALA A 135 20.67 0.12 -3.84
N GLY A 136 20.74 0.56 -2.59
CA GLY A 136 21.81 1.44 -2.14
C GLY A 136 23.11 0.82 -2.62
N ASN A 137 23.93 1.62 -3.28
CA ASN A 137 25.25 1.19 -3.71
C ASN A 137 25.96 0.60 -2.48
N ASP A 138 26.06 -0.72 -2.45
CA ASP A 138 26.96 -1.45 -1.58
C ASP A 138 28.37 -0.96 -1.93
N LYS A 139 28.82 0.11 -1.27
CA LYS A 139 30.24 0.40 -1.18
C LYS A 139 30.82 -0.68 -0.27
N LEU A 140 31.11 -1.84 -0.86
CA LEU A 140 32.09 -2.78 -0.31
C LEU A 140 33.35 -1.96 0.03
N PRO A 141 33.79 -1.86 1.30
CA PRO A 141 35.18 -1.49 1.53
C PRO A 141 36.03 -2.63 0.97
N GLY A 142 36.74 -2.32 -0.11
CA GLY A 142 37.60 -3.25 -0.81
C GLY A 142 38.61 -3.90 0.12
N THR A 143 38.79 -5.19 -0.07
CA THR A 143 40.00 -5.91 0.31
C THR A 143 41.17 -5.31 -0.48
N GLY A 144 42.07 -4.62 0.22
CA GLY A 144 43.33 -4.11 -0.31
C GLY A 144 44.47 -4.59 0.58
N SER A 145 45.47 -5.16 -0.07
CA SER A 145 46.60 -5.98 0.40
C SER A 145 47.39 -5.49 1.61
#